data_AF-A0A932S5S0-F1
#
_entry.id   AF-A0A932S5S0-F1
#
_cell.length_a   1.000
_cell.length_b   1.000
_cell.length_c   1.000
_cell.angle_alpha   90.00
_cell.angle_beta   90.00
_cell.angle_gamma   90.00
#
_symmetry.space_group_name_H-M   'P 1'
#
loop_
_entity.id
_entity.type
_entity.pdbx_description
1 polymer ?
#
loop_
_entity_poly.entity_id
_entity_poly.type
_entity_poly.pdbx_seq_one_letter_code
_entity_poly.pdbx_strand_id
1 'polypeptide(L)' 'MALQNSNVTVDIVESNEFPEISGRYGIRGVPTTVIDETTQVVGAVPMAHFLQEITQHLVERQKGQG' A
#
# COMPACT_ATOMS: atom_id res chain seq x y z
N MET A 1 1.63 -5.61 -10.86
CA MET A 1 0.17 -5.49 -10.61
C MET A 1 -0.43 -4.23 -11.23
N ALA A 2 0.20 -3.06 -11.14
CA ALA A 2 -0.24 -1.86 -11.89
C ALA A 2 -0.37 -2.10 -13.41
N LEU A 3 0.56 -2.87 -14.00
CA LEU A 3 0.56 -3.22 -15.43
C LEU A 3 -0.66 -4.03 -15.91
N GLN A 4 -1.55 -4.49 -15.01
CA GLN A 4 -2.68 -5.35 -15.35
C GLN A 4 -4.05 -4.67 -15.10
N ASN A 5 -4.09 -3.48 -14.50
CA ASN A 5 -5.33 -2.77 -14.23
C ASN A 5 -5.10 -1.26 -14.24
N SER A 6 -5.72 -0.55 -15.18
CA SER A 6 -5.59 0.91 -15.34
C SER A 6 -6.11 1.71 -14.16
N ASN A 7 -6.88 1.10 -13.26
CA ASN A 7 -7.39 1.75 -12.04
C ASN A 7 -6.40 1.67 -10.87
N VAL A 8 -5.22 1.05 -11.06
CA VAL A 8 -4.23 0.85 -10.00
C VAL A 8 -2.92 1.52 -10.39
N THR A 9 -2.55 2.57 -9.66
CA THR A 9 -1.25 3.22 -9.76
C THR A 9 -0.31 2.64 -8.69
N VAL A 10 0.95 2.41 -9.05
CA VAL A 10 1.98 1.92 -8.11
C VAL A 10 3.27 2.64 -8.39
N ASP A 11 3.87 3.17 -7.32
CA ASP A 11 5.22 3.70 -7.31
C ASP A 11 6.10 2.82 -6.41
N ILE A 12 7.35 2.63 -6.81
CA ILE A 12 8.37 1.92 -6.03
C ILE A 12 9.38 2.95 -5.57
N VAL A 13 9.61 3.00 -4.26
CA VAL A 13 10.52 3.95 -3.62
C VAL A 13 11.64 3.19 -2.95
N GLU A 14 12.88 3.55 -3.28
CA GLU A 14 14.06 3.06 -2.57
C GLU A 14 14.21 3.82 -1.26
N SER A 15 13.89 3.18 -0.13
CA SER A 15 13.85 3.83 1.19
C SER A 15 15.18 4.48 1.60
N ASN A 16 16.31 3.96 1.10
CA ASN A 16 17.64 4.52 1.37
C ASN A 16 17.91 5.81 0.59
N GLU A 17 17.27 5.98 -0.57
CA GLU A 17 17.39 7.20 -1.38
C GLU A 17 16.40 8.29 -0.95
N PHE A 18 15.23 7.89 -0.42
CA PHE A 18 14.15 8.80 -0.02
C PHE A 18 13.75 8.58 1.46
N PRO A 19 14.63 8.90 2.42
CA PRO A 19 14.36 8.71 3.85
C PRO A 19 13.17 9.52 4.36
N GLU A 20 12.85 10.67 3.75
CA GLU A 20 11.71 11.52 4.10
C GLU A 20 10.36 10.85 3.79
N ILE A 21 10.28 10.05 2.73
CA ILE A 21 9.08 9.27 2.39
C ILE A 21 8.88 8.17 3.44
N SER A 22 9.97 7.48 3.79
CA SER A 22 9.96 6.48 4.86
C SER A 22 9.52 7.10 6.20
N GLY A 23 10.01 8.30 6.51
CA GLY A 23 9.61 9.08 7.68
C GLY A 23 8.13 9.47 7.66
N ARG A 24 7.62 9.98 6.53
CA ARG A 24 6.22 10.40 6.35
C ARG A 24 5.24 9.27 6.64
N TYR A 25 5.53 8.05 6.17
CA TYR A 25 4.66 6.89 6.39
C TYR A 25 5.02 6.07 7.64
N GLY A 26 6.04 6.49 8.40
CA GLY A 26 6.47 5.80 9.61
C GLY A 26 7.02 4.39 9.33
N ILE A 27 7.66 4.19 8.19
CA ILE A 27 8.21 2.91 7.75
C ILE A 27 9.35 2.48 8.69
N ARG A 28 9.19 1.31 9.32
CA ARG A 28 10.17 0.74 10.28
C ARG A 28 10.89 -0.49 9.74
N GLY A 29 10.44 -1.02 8.61
CA GLY A 29 11.01 -2.22 7.99
C GLY A 29 10.63 -2.29 6.53
N VAL A 30 11.47 -2.95 5.75
CA VAL A 30 11.27 -3.16 4.31
C VAL A 30 11.22 -4.66 4.00
N PRO A 31 10.46 -5.09 2.98
CA PRO A 31 9.54 -4.28 2.16
C PRO A 31 8.30 -3.85 2.95
N THR A 32 7.74 -2.67 2.65
CA THR A 32 6.43 -2.23 3.14
C THR A 32 5.65 -1.62 1.98
N THR A 33 4.35 -1.97 1.87
CA THR A 33 3.44 -1.36 0.90
C THR A 33 2.45 -0.46 1.62
N VAL A 34 2.26 0.77 1.13
CA VAL A 34 1.24 1.69 1.60
C VAL A 34 0.16 1.81 0.54
N ILE A 35 -1.10 1.58 0.93
CA ILE A 35 -2.28 1.64 0.08
C ILE A 35 -3.03 2.93 0.42
N ASP A 36 -3.33 3.74 -0.59
CA ASP A 36 -4.09 4.99 -0.46
C ASP A 36 -3.64 5.86 0.73
N GLU A 37 -2.31 5.97 0.92
CA GLU A 37 -1.62 6.72 1.98
C GLU A 37 -1.98 6.34 3.44
N THR A 38 -2.77 5.30 3.66
CA THR A 38 -3.41 5.04 4.96
C THR A 38 -3.22 3.62 5.46
N THR A 39 -3.38 2.60 4.61
CA THR A 39 -3.25 1.20 4.99
C THR A 39 -1.82 0.71 4.73
N GLN A 40 -1.18 0.09 5.71
CA GLN A 40 0.18 -0.44 5.57
C GLN A 40 0.21 -1.96 5.63
N VAL A 41 0.89 -2.58 4.67
CA VAL A 41 1.20 -4.00 4.65
C VAL A 41 2.71 -4.15 4.81
N VAL A 42 3.12 -4.66 5.98
CA VAL A 42 4.54 -4.79 6.35
C VAL A 42 5.06 -6.18 6.03
N GLY A 43 6.22 -6.23 5.37
CA GLY A 43 6.90 -7.46 4.99
C GLY A 43 6.33 -8.13 3.73
N ALA A 44 6.93 -9.24 3.36
CA ALA A 44 6.44 -10.09 2.29
C ALA A 44 5.29 -10.97 2.81
N VAL A 45 4.05 -10.56 2.57
CA VAL A 45 2.85 -11.36 2.91
C VAL A 45 2.43 -12.25 1.73
N PRO A 46 1.69 -13.35 1.97
CA PRO A 46 1.08 -14.12 0.91
C PRO A 46 0.15 -13.27 0.03
N MET A 47 0.10 -13.59 -1.27
CA MET A 47 -0.72 -12.86 -2.25
C MET A 47 -2.19 -12.71 -1.83
N ALA A 48 -2.79 -13.79 -1.33
CA ALA A 48 -4.18 -13.79 -0.90
C ALA A 48 -4.43 -12.79 0.24
N HIS A 49 -3.48 -12.66 1.16
CA HIS A 49 -3.56 -11.67 2.24
C HIS A 49 -3.46 -10.25 1.68
N PHE A 50 -2.53 -9.99 0.75
CA PHE A 50 -2.39 -8.69 0.13
C PHE A 50 -3.68 -8.24 -0.61
N LEU A 51 -4.29 -9.16 -1.37
CA LEU A 51 -5.56 -8.89 -2.05
C LEU A 51 -6.73 -8.66 -1.07
N GLN A 52 -6.73 -9.35 0.07
CA GLN A 52 -7.72 -9.14 1.12
C GLN A 52 -7.63 -7.72 1.70
N GLU A 53 -6.42 -7.24 2.01
CA GLU A 53 -6.21 -5.87 2.52
C GLU A 53 -6.70 -4.81 1.53
N ILE A 54 -6.37 -4.96 0.25
CA ILE A 54 -6.89 -4.06 -0.81
C ILE A 54 -8.43 -4.10 -0.86
N THR A 55 -9.02 -5.29 -0.81
CA THR A 55 -10.48 -5.44 -0.90
C THR A 55 -11.18 -4.81 0.29
N GLN A 56 -10.68 -5.03 1.50
CA GLN A 56 -11.23 -4.43 2.72
C GLN A 56 -11.13 -2.90 2.67
N HIS A 57 -9.96 -2.37 2.30
CA HIS A 57 -9.75 -0.92 2.14
C HIS A 57 -10.76 -0.30 1.16
N LEU A 58 -10.98 -0.93 -0.01
CA LEU A 58 -11.95 -0.45 -1.00
C LEU A 58 -13.39 -0.46 -0.47
N VAL A 59 -13.78 -1.48 0.30
CA VAL A 59 -15.11 -1.56 0.93
C VAL A 59 -15.29 -0.46 1.97
N GLU A 60 -14.26 -0.16 2.78
CA GLU A 60 -14.28 0.91 3.76
C GLU A 60 -14.41 2.30 3.10
N ARG A 61 -13.66 2.54 2.02
CA ARG A 61 -13.76 3.76 1.22
C ARG A 61 -15.18 4.01 0.70
N GLN A 62 -15.88 2.96 0.27
CA GLN A 62 -17.25 3.07 -0.25
C GLN A 62 -18.27 3.38 0.85
N LYS A 63 -18.05 2.88 2.07
CA LYS A 63 -18.94 3.15 3.22
C LYS A 63 -18.84 4.59 3.73
N GLY A 64 -17.67 5.21 3.62
CA GLY A 64 -17.45 6.61 4.02
C GLY A 64 -17.94 7.66 3.01
N GLN A 65 -18.46 7.24 1.85
CA GLN A 65 -18.98 8.11 0.79
C GLN A 65 -20.52 8.15 0.72
N GLY A 66 -21.20 7.63 1.76
CA GLY A 66 -22.67 7.65 1.91
C GLY A 66 -23.15 8.66 2.93
#